data_AF-A0A9E4AUH7-F1
#
_entry.id   AF-A0A9E4AUH7-F1
#
_cell.length_a   1.000
_cell.length_b   1.000
_cell.length_c   1.000
_cell.angle_alpha   90.00
_cell.angle_beta   90.00
_cell.angle_gamma   90.00
#
_symmetry.space_group_name_H-M   'P 1'
#
loop_
_entity.id
_entity.type
_entity.pdbx_description
1 polymer ?
#
loop_
_entity_poly.entity_id
_entity_poly.type
_entity_poly.pdbx_seq_one_letter_code
_entity_poly.pdbx_strand_id
1 'polypeptide(L)'
;EPGWVPLDVVLRGATHERRKTQQSYPRAFNTTLHIGDVTGDGYSDLLIADHPRIMVVFVGVPGPEIFARQPQQVKVAIPNDEEYTWIVDLNKDGIQDILMHYPFTLRDAHGAQKLPAGTEPNRVRLMIAR
;
A
#
# COMPACT_ATOMS: atom_id res chain seq x y z
N GLU A 1 -20.26 -23.54 -5.72
CA GLU A 1 -18.84 -23.95 -5.79
C GLU A 1 -17.99 -22.69 -5.71
N PRO A 2 -16.89 -22.65 -4.93
CA PRO A 2 -16.03 -21.47 -4.87
C PRO A 2 -15.31 -21.30 -6.22
N GLY A 3 -15.65 -20.23 -6.93
CA GLY A 3 -15.03 -19.84 -8.20
C GLY A 3 -14.10 -18.64 -8.01
N TRP A 4 -13.03 -18.60 -8.81
CA TRP A 4 -12.14 -17.45 -8.91
C TRP A 4 -12.60 -16.57 -10.08
N VAL A 5 -12.70 -15.25 -9.85
CA VAL A 5 -12.88 -14.26 -10.93
C VAL A 5 -11.53 -13.56 -11.15
N PRO A 6 -10.90 -13.69 -12.33
CA PRO A 6 -9.74 -12.89 -12.67
C PRO A 6 -10.20 -11.44 -12.88
N LEU A 7 -9.78 -10.54 -11.98
CA LEU A 7 -10.01 -9.11 -12.13
C LEU A 7 -8.82 -8.51 -12.90
N ASP A 8 -8.89 -8.51 -14.23
CA ASP A 8 -7.95 -7.76 -15.08
C ASP A 8 -8.35 -6.28 -15.10
N VAL A 9 -8.03 -5.53 -14.04
CA VAL A 9 -8.21 -4.07 -14.03
C VAL A 9 -6.95 -3.41 -14.55
N VAL A 10 -7.00 -2.96 -15.80
CA VAL A 10 -6.00 -2.05 -16.36
C VAL A 10 -6.40 -0.62 -15.96
N LEU A 11 -5.83 -0.11 -14.88
CA LEU A 11 -5.91 1.31 -14.54
C LEU A 11 -5.09 2.10 -15.58
N ARG A 12 -5.75 2.71 -16.57
CA ARG A 12 -5.12 3.70 -17.45
C ARG A 12 -5.34 5.10 -16.86
N GLY A 13 -4.28 5.69 -16.33
CA GLY A 13 -4.23 7.11 -15.98
C GLY A 13 -3.13 7.82 -16.77
N ALA A 14 -3.51 8.86 -17.54
CA ALA A 14 -2.61 9.99 -17.84
C ALA A 14 -2.38 10.75 -16.51
N THR A 15 -1.25 11.37 -16.18
CA THR A 15 -0.24 12.07 -16.98
C THR A 15 1.00 12.28 -16.12
N HIS A 16 2.16 12.42 -16.76
CA HIS A 16 3.42 12.85 -16.13
C HIS A 16 3.26 14.15 -15.33
N GLU A 17 3.51 14.11 -14.02
CA GLU A 17 4.12 15.26 -13.36
C GLU A 17 5.61 15.27 -13.70
N ARG A 18 6.00 16.22 -14.54
CA ARG A 18 7.39 16.44 -14.92
C ARG A 18 8.12 17.11 -13.74
N ARG A 19 8.46 16.35 -12.69
CA ARG A 19 9.34 16.84 -11.61
C ARG A 19 10.74 17.09 -12.20
N LYS A 20 11.02 18.34 -12.56
CA LYS A 20 12.38 18.77 -12.92
C LYS A 20 13.25 18.64 -11.68
N THR A 21 14.28 17.79 -11.78
CA THR A 21 15.42 17.65 -10.84
C THR A 21 15.02 17.32 -9.40
N GLN A 22 14.85 16.01 -9.13
CA GLN A 22 14.97 15.51 -7.76
C GLN A 22 16.45 15.33 -7.45
N GLN A 23 16.98 16.18 -6.58
CA GLN A 23 18.29 16.00 -5.97
C GLN A 23 18.32 14.60 -5.33
N SER A 24 19.22 13.74 -5.81
CA SER A 24 19.30 12.33 -5.41
C SER A 24 19.85 12.21 -3.99
N TYR A 25 18.96 12.26 -3.00
CA TYR A 25 19.24 11.70 -1.69
C TYR A 25 19.19 10.17 -1.80
N PRO A 26 20.07 9.39 -1.13
CA PRO A 26 19.90 7.95 -1.03
C PRO A 26 18.46 7.70 -0.57
N ARG A 27 17.68 6.98 -1.38
CA ARG A 27 16.20 6.94 -1.31
C ARG A 27 15.75 6.69 0.12
N ALA A 28 15.43 7.75 0.85
CA ALA A 28 14.94 7.65 2.21
C ALA A 28 13.62 6.89 2.12
N PHE A 29 13.47 5.87 2.96
CA PHE A 29 12.19 5.21 3.07
C PHE A 29 11.22 6.21 3.71
N ASN A 30 10.25 6.67 2.93
CA ASN A 30 9.19 7.51 3.43
C ASN A 30 8.25 6.63 4.25
N THR A 31 8.32 6.76 5.57
CA THR A 31 7.33 6.16 6.47
C THR A 31 5.94 6.64 6.07
N THR A 32 5.08 5.72 5.67
CA THR A 32 3.67 5.99 5.36
C THR A 32 2.82 5.70 6.59
N LEU A 33 1.75 6.48 6.77
CA LEU A 33 0.82 6.36 7.89
C LEU A 33 -0.61 6.28 7.38
N HIS A 34 -1.36 5.28 7.84
CA HIS A 34 -2.78 5.15 7.54
C HIS A 34 -3.59 4.85 8.81
N ILE A 35 -4.86 5.23 8.78
CA ILE A 35 -5.80 5.00 9.86
C ILE A 35 -7.02 4.28 9.30
N GLY A 36 -7.47 3.24 9.99
CA GLY A 36 -8.65 2.50 9.60
C GLY A 36 -8.97 1.32 10.49
N ASP A 37 -10.23 0.89 10.52
CA ASP A 37 -10.66 -0.32 11.22
C ASP A 37 -10.35 -1.55 10.35
N VAL A 38 -9.10 -2.04 10.43
CA VAL A 38 -8.62 -3.18 9.64
C VAL A 38 -8.69 -4.49 10.43
N THR A 39 -9.09 -4.43 11.70
CA THR A 39 -9.33 -5.58 12.57
C THR A 39 -10.81 -5.94 12.70
N GLY A 40 -11.72 -5.04 12.34
CA GLY A 40 -13.16 -5.23 12.34
C GLY A 40 -13.79 -5.12 13.74
N ASP A 41 -13.09 -4.50 14.69
CA ASP A 41 -13.53 -4.41 16.08
C ASP A 41 -14.33 -3.12 16.38
N GLY A 42 -14.49 -2.25 15.38
CA GLY A 42 -15.19 -0.97 15.48
C GLY A 42 -14.31 0.18 15.95
N TYR A 43 -13.03 -0.04 16.23
CA TYR A 43 -12.05 0.98 16.59
C TYR A 43 -11.05 1.18 15.45
N SER A 44 -10.64 2.43 15.24
CA SER A 44 -9.63 2.72 14.21
C SER A 44 -8.24 2.24 14.66
N ASP A 45 -7.62 1.45 13.80
CA ASP A 45 -6.23 1.03 13.91
C ASP A 45 -5.30 2.04 13.25
N LEU A 46 -4.04 2.06 13.68
CA LEU A 46 -2.96 2.86 13.10
C LEU A 46 -1.94 1.95 12.41
N LEU A 47 -1.75 2.17 11.12
CA LEU A 47 -0.81 1.43 10.28
C LEU A 47 0.39 2.32 9.96
N ILE A 48 1.58 1.87 10.32
CA ILE A 48 2.84 2.56 10.08
C ILE A 48 3.76 1.66 9.27
N ALA A 49 4.21 2.15 8.12
CA ALA A 49 5.26 1.49 7.38
C ALA A 49 6.61 1.82 8.03
N ASP A 50 7.15 0.91 8.83
CA ASP A 50 8.41 1.07 9.58
C ASP A 50 9.64 0.68 8.74
N HIS A 51 9.47 -0.30 7.83
CA HIS A 51 10.50 -0.77 6.92
C HIS A 51 9.89 -1.05 5.55
N PRO A 52 10.65 -1.01 4.43
CA PRO A 52 10.18 -1.42 3.10
C PRO A 52 9.49 -2.80 2.97
N ARG A 53 9.50 -3.61 4.03
CA ARG A 53 8.95 -4.96 4.09
C ARG A 53 8.14 -5.26 5.36
N ILE A 54 7.92 -4.25 6.20
CA ILE A 54 7.23 -4.40 7.49
C ILE A 54 6.23 -3.25 7.65
N MET A 55 4.97 -3.62 7.79
CA MET A 55 3.92 -2.76 8.29
C MET A 55 3.73 -3.06 9.78
N VAL A 56 3.70 -2.02 10.61
CA VAL A 56 3.40 -2.11 12.03
C VAL A 56 1.97 -1.64 12.23
N VAL A 57 1.15 -2.43 12.90
CA VAL A 57 -0.27 -2.15 13.15
C VAL A 57 -0.47 -1.97 14.65
N PHE A 58 -0.86 -0.78 15.06
CA PHE A 58 -1.31 -0.47 16.41
C PHE A 58 -2.83 -0.61 16.44
N VAL A 59 -3.31 -1.68 17.08
CA VAL A 59 -4.73 -2.02 17.12
C VAL A 59 -5.48 -1.02 18.00
N GLY A 60 -6.59 -0.47 17.51
CA GLY A 60 -7.47 0.40 18.28
C GLY A 60 -8.08 -0.35 19.47
N VAL A 61 -8.31 0.33 20.60
CA VAL A 61 -8.93 -0.31 21.77
C VAL A 61 -9.95 0.60 22.45
N PRO A 62 -10.96 0.04 23.13
CA PRO A 62 -11.84 0.82 23.98
C PRO A 62 -11.13 1.37 25.22
N GLY A 63 -11.62 2.52 25.70
CA GLY A 63 -11.23 3.08 26.99
C GLY A 63 -10.26 4.26 26.90
N PRO A 64 -9.46 4.52 27.96
CA PRO A 64 -8.59 5.70 28.00
C PRO A 64 -7.31 5.56 27.16
N GLU A 65 -6.92 4.32 26.82
CA GLU A 65 -5.83 4.05 25.87
C GLU A 65 -6.41 4.06 24.45
N ILE A 66 -5.70 4.63 23.47
CA ILE A 66 -6.17 4.70 22.07
C ILE A 66 -5.71 3.50 21.22
N PHE A 67 -4.63 2.83 21.63
CA PHE A 67 -4.08 1.66 20.95
C PHE A 67 -3.63 0.60 21.95
N ALA A 68 -3.67 -0.66 21.54
CA ALA A 68 -3.06 -1.77 22.27
C ALA A 68 -1.56 -1.54 22.48
N ARG A 69 -1.06 -1.93 23.66
CA ARG A 69 0.35 -1.72 24.06
C ARG A 69 1.36 -2.44 23.18
N GLN A 70 0.95 -3.55 22.57
CA GLN A 70 1.81 -4.35 21.70
C GLN A 70 1.32 -4.23 20.26
N PRO A 71 2.12 -3.63 19.35
CA PRO A 71 1.76 -3.58 17.95
C PRO A 71 1.97 -4.94 17.29
N GLN A 72 1.23 -5.18 16.22
CA GLN A 72 1.39 -6.33 15.36
C GLN A 72 2.32 -5.99 14.19
N GLN A 73 3.15 -6.94 13.76
CA GLN A 73 4.00 -6.77 12.58
C GLN A 73 3.50 -7.64 11.43
N VAL A 74 3.25 -6.99 10.30
CA VAL A 74 2.81 -7.63 9.08
C VAL A 74 3.93 -7.57 8.05
N LYS A 75 4.43 -8.73 7.64
CA LYS A 75 5.48 -8.84 6.61
C LYS A 75 4.87 -8.63 5.23
N VAL A 76 4.98 -7.41 4.72
CA VAL A 76 4.48 -7.02 3.40
C VAL A 76 5.41 -5.99 2.78
N ALA A 77 5.68 -6.11 1.48
CA ALA A 77 6.43 -5.09 0.77
C ALA A 77 5.63 -3.78 0.79
N ILE A 78 6.23 -2.67 1.18
CA ILE A 78 5.55 -1.37 1.22
C ILE A 78 5.89 -0.61 -0.07
N PRO A 79 4.91 0.02 -0.75
CA PRO A 79 5.19 1.01 -1.78
C PRO A 79 6.08 2.13 -1.23
N ASN A 80 6.92 2.73 -2.08
CA ASN A 80 7.82 3.80 -1.63
C ASN A 80 7.14 5.18 -1.52
N ASP A 81 5.82 5.22 -1.70
CA ASP A 81 4.99 6.42 -1.68
C ASP A 81 3.64 6.07 -1.04
N GLU A 82 3.13 6.95 -0.17
CA GLU A 82 1.87 6.76 0.54
C GLU A 82 0.66 6.80 -0.39
N GLU A 83 0.76 7.55 -1.50
CA GLU A 83 -0.30 7.67 -2.51
C GLU A 83 -0.65 6.33 -3.16
N TYR A 84 0.21 5.32 -3.01
CA TYR A 84 -0.01 3.97 -3.53
C TYR A 84 -0.57 3.00 -2.51
N THR A 85 -1.05 3.47 -1.35
CA THR A 85 -1.72 2.63 -0.36
C THR A 85 -3.09 3.24 -0.02
N TRP A 86 -4.13 2.42 -0.09
CA TRP A 86 -5.49 2.82 0.24
C TRP A 86 -6.07 1.91 1.32
N ILE A 87 -6.85 2.54 2.21
CA ILE A 87 -7.66 1.86 3.21
C ILE A 87 -9.13 2.04 2.81
N VAL A 88 -9.81 0.94 2.50
CA VAL A 88 -11.17 0.97 1.96
C VAL A 88 -11.83 -0.39 2.15
N ASP A 89 -13.09 -0.40 2.59
CA ASP A 89 -13.93 -1.61 2.61
C ASP A 89 -14.35 -1.96 1.16
N LEU A 90 -13.60 -2.87 0.52
CA LEU A 90 -13.81 -3.23 -0.89
C LEU A 90 -14.86 -4.32 -1.05
N ASN A 91 -14.99 -5.20 -0.07
CA ASN A 91 -15.90 -6.34 -0.12
C ASN A 91 -17.26 -6.07 0.56
N LYS A 92 -17.42 -4.92 1.22
CA LYS A 92 -18.60 -4.46 1.96
C LYS A 92 -18.94 -5.32 3.17
N ASP A 93 -17.94 -5.85 3.86
CA ASP A 93 -18.15 -6.61 5.10
C ASP A 93 -18.12 -5.73 6.37
N GLY A 94 -17.84 -4.42 6.21
CA GLY A 94 -17.74 -3.47 7.32
C GLY A 94 -16.35 -3.38 7.93
N ILE A 95 -15.37 -4.14 7.42
CA ILE A 95 -13.96 -4.08 7.79
C ILE A 95 -13.19 -3.40 6.67
N GLN A 96 -12.22 -2.56 7.00
CA GLN A 96 -11.44 -1.86 5.99
C GLN A 96 -10.30 -2.74 5.45
N ASP A 97 -10.22 -2.87 4.13
CA ASP A 97 -9.16 -3.59 3.44
C ASP A 97 -7.97 -2.69 3.12
N ILE A 98 -6.82 -3.29 2.83
CA ILE A 98 -5.61 -2.58 2.42
C ILE A 98 -5.29 -2.92 0.96
N LEU A 99 -5.31 -1.89 0.10
CA LEU A 99 -4.89 -1.97 -1.30
C LEU A 99 -3.54 -1.30 -1.46
N MET A 100 -2.57 -1.99 -2.05
CA MET A 100 -1.23 -1.45 -2.34
C MET A 100 -0.90 -1.57 -3.82
N HIS A 101 -0.43 -0.47 -4.42
CA HIS A 101 0.03 -0.40 -5.79
C HIS A 101 1.57 -0.27 -5.83
N TYR A 102 2.21 -1.04 -6.69
CA TYR A 102 3.65 -1.04 -6.88
C TYR A 102 3.94 -0.69 -8.34
N PRO A 103 4.11 0.61 -8.65
CA PRO A 103 4.64 0.99 -9.94
C PRO A 103 6.10 0.51 -10.03
N PHE A 104 6.47 -0.05 -11.18
CA PHE A 104 7.85 -0.42 -11.44
C PHE A 104 8.24 -0.06 -12.86
N THR A 105 9.51 0.30 -13.04
CA THR A 105 10.08 0.56 -14.35
C THR A 105 10.91 -0.64 -14.76
N LEU A 106 10.55 -1.28 -15.88
CA LEU A 106 11.38 -2.32 -16.48
C LEU A 106 12.62 -1.68 -17.11
N ARG A 107 13.80 -2.11 -16.66
CA ARG A 107 15.09 -1.66 -17.21
C ARG A 107 15.83 -2.84 -17.86
N ASP A 108 16.65 -2.55 -18.86
CA ASP A 108 17.58 -3.50 -19.44
C ASP A 108 18.86 -3.64 -18.61
N ALA A 109 19.77 -4.51 -19.06
CA ALA A 109 21.04 -4.76 -18.38
C ALA A 109 21.93 -3.50 -18.28
N HIS A 110 21.68 -2.49 -19.11
CA HIS A 110 22.41 -1.22 -19.15
C HIS A 110 21.65 -0.10 -18.41
N GLY A 111 20.51 -0.41 -17.78
CA GLY A 111 19.71 0.54 -17.02
C GLY A 111 18.73 1.38 -17.86
N ALA A 112 18.64 1.16 -19.18
CA ALA A 112 17.69 1.86 -20.05
C ALA A 112 16.27 1.33 -19.85
N GLN A 113 15.26 2.20 -19.91
CA GLN A 113 13.85 1.78 -19.83
C GLN A 113 13.49 0.89 -21.03
N LYS A 114 12.89 -0.27 -20.76
CA LYS A 114 12.41 -1.19 -21.82
C LYS A 114 11.07 -0.80 -22.42
N LEU A 115 10.25 -0.06 -21.67
CA LEU A 115 8.91 0.35 -22.06
C LEU A 115 8.79 1.88 -21.99
N PRO A 116 7.98 2.49 -22.88
CA PRO A 116 7.62 3.90 -22.75
C PRO A 116 7.04 4.20 -21.37
N ALA A 117 7.34 5.39 -20.84
CA ALA A 117 6.77 5.84 -19.58
C ALA A 117 5.23 5.87 -19.63
N GLY A 118 4.59 5.35 -18.60
CA GLY A 118 3.13 5.18 -18.51
C GLY A 118 2.61 3.90 -19.16
N THR A 119 3.47 3.07 -19.75
CA THR A 119 3.10 1.74 -20.29
C THR A 119 3.68 0.60 -19.47
N GLU A 120 4.38 0.92 -18.39
CA GLU A 120 4.98 -0.09 -17.55
C GLU A 120 3.91 -0.91 -16.82
N PRO A 121 4.14 -2.23 -16.67
CA PRO A 121 3.24 -3.06 -15.93
C PRO A 121 3.13 -2.59 -14.48
N ASN A 122 1.93 -2.74 -13.93
CA ASN A 122 1.61 -2.37 -12.56
C ASN A 122 1.38 -3.65 -11.77
N ARG A 123 1.90 -3.70 -10.54
CA ARG A 123 1.55 -4.78 -9.61
C ARG A 123 0.64 -4.20 -8.54
N VAL A 124 -0.45 -4.89 -8.25
CA VAL A 124 -1.35 -4.56 -7.14
C VAL A 124 -1.30 -5.72 -6.14
N ARG A 125 -1.32 -5.39 -4.85
CA ARG A 125 -1.55 -6.34 -3.76
C ARG A 125 -2.78 -5.88 -3.01
N LEU A 126 -3.67 -6.84 -2.76
CA LEU A 126 -4.86 -6.65 -1.96
C LEU A 126 -4.74 -7.50 -0.71
N MET A 127 -4.96 -6.90 0.44
CA MET A 127 -5.08 -7.57 1.72
C MET A 127 -6.51 -7.40 2.19
N ILE A 128 -7.31 -8.46 2.03
CA ILE A 128 -8.68 -8.50 2.51
C ILE A 128 -8.66 -8.80 4.00
N ALA A 129 -9.23 -7.90 4.80
CA ALA A 129 -9.43 -8.13 6.22
C ALA A 129 -10.55 -9.16 6.44
N ARG A 130 -10.53 -9.88 7.56
CA ARG A 130 -11.48 -10.95 7.88
C ARG A 130 -11.73 -11.06 9.37
#